data_AF-A0A7I4YA58-F1
#
_entry.id   AF-A0A7I4YA58-F1
#
_cell.length_a   1.000
_cell.length_b   1.000
_cell.length_c   1.000
_cell.angle_alpha   90.00
_cell.angle_beta   90.00
_cell.angle_gamma   90.00
#
_symmetry.space_group_name_H-M   'P 1'
#
loop_
_entity.id
_entity.type
_entity.pdbx_description
1 polymer ?
#
loop_
_entity_poly.entity_id
_entity_poly.type
_entity_poly.pdbx_seq_one_letter_code
_entity_poly.pdbx_strand_id
1 'polypeptide(L)'
;MRSTLVCIFLSIIAVTEALKCYVGSKGVISGKLSSNFVESVCEEEMIHCFESYSDDFSEITASCQTPNTEQKLLNVCNTGCQNYPTLNVTVCCCDTDLCNLPDSEKPTLKPVVNPSEAAPVERLRSGPLKLSKSL
;
A
#
# COMPACT_ATOMS: atom_id res chain seq x y z
N MET A 1 -2.17 -34.26 -49.91
CA MET A 1 -1.15 -33.90 -48.91
C MET A 1 -1.71 -32.78 -48.06
N ARG A 2 -2.00 -33.05 -46.78
CA ARG A 2 -2.51 -32.04 -45.82
C ARG A 2 -1.32 -31.49 -45.05
N SER A 3 -1.00 -30.21 -45.26
CA SER A 3 0.07 -29.52 -44.53
C SER A 3 -0.55 -28.94 -43.25
N THR A 4 -0.30 -29.61 -42.12
CA THR A 4 -0.79 -29.17 -40.81
C THR A 4 0.06 -27.98 -40.35
N LEU A 5 -0.51 -26.78 -40.41
CA LEU A 5 0.10 -25.57 -39.86
C LEU A 5 0.02 -25.63 -38.33
N VAL A 6 1.13 -25.93 -37.66
CA VAL A 6 1.23 -25.92 -36.20
C VAL A 6 1.53 -24.48 -35.77
N CYS A 7 0.48 -23.75 -35.38
CA CYS A 7 0.64 -22.45 -34.71
C CYS A 7 1.04 -22.69 -33.25
N ILE A 8 2.34 -22.61 -32.96
CA ILE A 8 2.85 -22.57 -31.58
C ILE A 8 2.50 -21.20 -31.01
N PHE A 9 1.41 -21.11 -30.24
CA PHE A 9 1.09 -19.94 -29.43
C PHE A 9 2.12 -19.85 -28.29
N LEU A 10 3.18 -19.05 -28.47
CA LEU A 10 4.00 -18.59 -27.35
C LEU A 10 3.14 -17.63 -26.51
N SER A 11 2.57 -18.12 -25.41
CA SER A 11 1.92 -17.29 -24.40
C SER A 11 3.00 -16.43 -23.72
N ILE A 12 3.13 -15.18 -24.16
CA ILE A 12 3.98 -14.19 -23.48
C ILE A 12 3.25 -13.82 -22.19
N ILE A 13 3.71 -14.36 -21.05
CA ILE A 13 3.22 -13.94 -19.74
C ILE A 13 3.83 -12.55 -19.48
N ALA A 14 3.01 -11.51 -19.61
CA ALA A 14 3.39 -10.17 -19.20
C ALA A 14 3.44 -10.16 -17.66
N VAL A 15 4.64 -10.05 -17.10
CA VAL A 15 4.81 -9.79 -15.66
C VAL A 15 4.53 -8.31 -15.45
N THR A 16 3.34 -7.98 -14.95
CA THR A 16 3.07 -6.63 -14.46
C THR A 16 3.78 -6.46 -13.13
N GLU A 17 4.72 -5.50 -13.05
CA GLU A 17 5.29 -5.12 -11.76
C GLU A 17 4.18 -4.56 -10.88
N ALA A 18 4.12 -5.00 -9.62
CA ALA A 18 3.13 -4.53 -8.67
C ALA A 18 3.44 -3.08 -8.25
N LEU A 19 2.41 -2.24 -8.27
CA LEU A 19 2.49 -0.83 -7.88
C LEU A 19 3.05 -0.70 -6.46
N LYS A 20 3.90 0.30 -6.23
CA LYS A 20 4.34 0.69 -4.89
C LYS A 20 3.65 1.96 -4.45
N CYS A 21 3.13 1.98 -3.23
CA CYS A 21 2.61 3.19 -2.60
C CYS A 21 3.25 3.37 -1.24
N TYR A 22 3.15 4.57 -0.70
CA TYR A 22 3.32 4.74 0.72
C TYR A 22 2.07 4.29 1.47
N VAL A 23 2.27 3.69 2.64
CA VAL A 23 1.22 3.24 3.55
C VAL A 23 1.52 3.74 4.96
N GLY A 24 0.49 4.25 5.65
CA GLY A 24 0.61 4.69 7.04
C GLY A 24 -0.26 5.90 7.33
N SER A 25 -0.02 6.52 8.48
CA SER A 25 -0.70 7.74 8.87
C SER A 25 0.19 8.69 9.65
N LYS A 26 -0.24 9.94 9.69
CA LYS A 26 0.24 11.00 10.57
C LYS A 26 -0.96 11.52 11.35
N GLY A 27 -0.76 11.81 12.63
CA GLY A 27 -1.79 12.37 13.49
C GLY A 27 -1.29 12.60 14.91
N VAL A 28 -2.19 13.09 15.77
CA VAL A 28 -1.90 13.27 17.19
C VAL A 28 -2.28 12.01 17.96
N ILE A 29 -1.27 11.30 18.47
CA ILE A 29 -1.46 10.10 19.30
C ILE A 29 -0.98 10.44 20.71
N SER A 30 -1.88 10.34 21.69
CA SER A 30 -1.58 10.65 23.10
C SER A 30 -1.00 12.06 23.31
N GLY A 31 -1.49 13.05 22.55
CA GLY A 31 -1.06 14.45 22.63
C GLY A 31 0.26 14.76 21.92
N LYS A 32 0.88 13.77 21.25
CA LYS A 32 2.11 13.95 20.48
C LYS A 32 1.84 13.71 19.00
N LEU A 33 2.38 14.59 18.15
CA LEU A 33 2.39 14.36 16.72
C LEU A 33 3.27 13.14 16.39
N SER A 34 2.70 12.18 15.67
CA SER A 34 3.35 10.93 15.27
C SER A 34 3.08 10.65 13.80
N SER A 35 4.02 9.99 13.14
CA SER A 35 3.91 9.54 11.74
C SER A 35 4.60 8.18 11.56
N ASN A 36 4.04 7.31 10.73
CA ASN A 36 4.55 5.95 10.50
C ASN A 36 4.54 5.52 9.02
N PHE A 37 4.67 6.46 8.09
CA PHE A 37 4.68 6.14 6.66
C PHE A 37 5.84 5.20 6.28
N VAL A 38 5.53 4.21 5.46
CA VAL A 38 6.50 3.25 4.90
C VAL A 38 6.20 2.99 3.44
N GLU A 39 7.22 2.63 2.66
CA GLU A 39 7.04 2.13 1.29
C GLU A 39 6.48 0.71 1.34
N SER A 40 5.44 0.43 0.56
CA SER A 40 4.82 -0.89 0.45
C SER A 40 4.60 -1.25 -1.01
N VAL A 41 4.88 -2.51 -1.35
CA VAL A 41 4.38 -3.12 -2.58
C VAL A 41 2.90 -3.42 -2.36
N CYS A 42 2.04 -2.97 -3.27
CA CYS A 42 0.61 -3.20 -3.19
C CYS A 42 0.25 -4.64 -3.56
N GLU A 43 -0.87 -5.13 -3.01
CA GLU A 43 -1.37 -6.47 -3.31
C GLU A 43 -1.89 -6.56 -4.76
N GLU A 44 -2.21 -7.78 -5.21
CA GLU A 44 -2.81 -8.00 -6.52
C GLU A 44 -4.11 -7.16 -6.66
N GLU A 45 -4.35 -6.61 -7.85
CA GLU A 45 -5.48 -5.74 -8.16
C GLU A 45 -5.49 -4.35 -7.46
N MET A 46 -4.55 -4.07 -6.55
CA MET A 46 -4.38 -2.73 -5.97
C MET A 46 -3.57 -1.83 -6.92
N ILE A 47 -4.29 -1.14 -7.80
CA ILE A 47 -3.70 -0.34 -8.88
C ILE A 47 -3.71 1.18 -8.61
N HIS A 48 -4.12 1.60 -7.41
CA HIS A 48 -4.23 3.01 -7.04
C HIS A 48 -3.54 3.31 -5.71
N CYS A 49 -2.79 4.42 -5.65
CA CYS A 49 -2.29 5.00 -4.41
C CYS A 49 -3.21 6.13 -3.96
N PHE A 50 -3.71 6.05 -2.73
CA PHE A 50 -4.55 7.09 -2.14
C PHE A 50 -3.79 7.83 -1.04
N GLU A 51 -4.07 9.12 -0.93
CA GLU A 51 -3.76 9.91 0.25
C GLU A 51 -4.98 10.72 0.68
N SER A 52 -5.10 10.98 1.99
CA SER A 52 -6.07 11.94 2.51
C SER A 52 -5.42 12.82 3.56
N TYR A 53 -5.81 14.08 3.64
CA TYR A 53 -5.30 14.99 4.64
C TYR A 53 -6.35 15.96 5.16
N SER A 54 -6.21 16.36 6.42
CA SER A 54 -6.94 17.48 7.01
C SER A 54 -6.49 18.81 6.41
N ASP A 55 -7.34 19.85 6.48
CA ASP A 55 -7.03 21.18 5.92
C ASP A 55 -5.74 21.81 6.50
N ASP A 56 -5.36 21.43 7.72
CA ASP A 56 -4.13 21.88 8.40
C ASP A 56 -2.96 20.90 8.30
N PHE A 57 -3.12 19.80 7.55
CA PHE A 57 -2.14 18.72 7.38
C PHE A 57 -1.67 18.06 8.69
N SER A 58 -2.44 18.21 9.78
CA SER A 58 -2.15 17.56 11.05
C SER A 58 -2.48 16.08 11.02
N GLU A 59 -3.47 15.68 10.22
CA GLU A 59 -3.85 14.31 9.95
C GLU A 59 -3.62 13.97 8.49
N ILE A 60 -2.87 12.91 8.22
CA ILE A 60 -2.60 12.42 6.86
C ILE A 60 -2.73 10.90 6.87
N THR A 61 -3.33 10.31 5.86
CA THR A 61 -3.34 8.85 5.63
C THR A 61 -2.87 8.55 4.22
N ALA A 62 -2.18 7.42 4.05
CA ALA A 62 -1.70 6.93 2.76
C ALA A 62 -1.95 5.43 2.65
N SER A 63 -2.40 4.94 1.50
CA SER A 63 -2.73 3.52 1.31
C SER A 63 -2.70 3.05 -0.14
N CYS A 64 -2.47 1.75 -0.34
CA CYS A 64 -2.83 1.05 -1.57
C CYS A 64 -4.35 0.83 -1.61
N GLN A 65 -4.98 0.98 -2.78
CA GLN A 65 -6.43 0.81 -2.95
C GLN A 65 -6.76 -0.05 -4.16
N THR A 66 -7.91 -0.74 -4.08
CA THR A 66 -8.46 -1.58 -5.15
C THR A 66 -9.61 -0.87 -5.88
N PRO A 67 -9.98 -1.31 -7.10
CA PRO A 67 -11.23 -0.93 -7.74
C PRO A 67 -12.51 -1.34 -7.01
N ASN A 68 -12.42 -2.15 -5.94
CA ASN A 68 -13.57 -2.51 -5.08
C ASN A 68 -13.84 -1.47 -3.98
N THR A 69 -12.98 -0.47 -3.83
CA THR A 69 -13.26 0.72 -3.02
C THR A 69 -14.51 1.42 -3.57
N GLU A 70 -15.31 2.06 -2.71
CA GLU A 70 -16.57 2.70 -3.13
C GLU A 70 -16.34 3.54 -4.39
N GLN A 71 -17.16 3.35 -5.45
CA GLN A 71 -16.95 4.01 -6.75
C GLN A 71 -16.84 5.54 -6.64
N LYS A 72 -17.50 6.12 -5.63
CA LYS A 72 -17.44 7.55 -5.33
C LYS A 72 -16.05 8.01 -4.90
N LEU A 73 -15.28 7.16 -4.23
CA LEU A 73 -13.89 7.40 -3.84
C LEU A 73 -12.92 7.13 -5.01
N LEU A 74 -13.22 6.16 -5.88
CA LEU A 74 -12.44 5.90 -7.09
C LEU A 74 -12.53 7.02 -8.13
N ASN A 75 -13.63 7.77 -8.15
CA ASN A 75 -13.74 8.95 -9.01
C ASN A 75 -12.64 10.00 -8.76
N VAL A 76 -12.05 10.02 -7.55
CA VAL A 76 -10.93 10.92 -7.23
C VAL A 76 -9.73 10.63 -8.12
N CYS A 77 -9.50 9.38 -8.53
CA CYS A 77 -8.41 9.01 -9.45
C CYS A 77 -8.57 9.63 -10.85
N ASN A 78 -9.80 9.93 -11.28
CA ASN A 78 -10.03 10.62 -12.55
C ASN A 78 -9.74 12.12 -12.48
N THR A 79 -9.76 12.71 -11.29
CA THR A 79 -9.59 14.15 -11.05
C THR A 79 -8.28 14.49 -10.34
N GLY A 80 -7.53 13.50 -9.86
CA GLY A 80 -6.33 13.65 -9.05
C GLY A 80 -6.65 13.93 -7.58
N CYS A 81 -7.29 15.06 -7.28
CA CYS A 81 -7.61 15.46 -5.91
C CYS A 81 -9.04 16.01 -5.79
N GLN A 82 -9.72 15.70 -4.69
CA GLN A 82 -11.04 16.20 -4.37
C GLN A 82 -11.13 16.64 -2.91
N ASN A 83 -11.57 17.88 -2.69
CA ASN A 83 -11.84 18.41 -1.36
C ASN A 83 -13.29 18.10 -0.94
N TYR A 84 -13.46 17.70 0.33
CA TYR A 84 -14.75 17.42 0.98
C TYR A 84 -14.95 18.40 2.14
N PRO A 85 -15.48 19.61 1.90
CA PRO A 85 -15.50 20.70 2.88
C PRO A 85 -16.38 20.41 4.09
N THR A 86 -17.38 19.53 3.96
CA THR A 86 -18.22 19.09 5.09
C THR A 86 -17.49 18.17 6.06
N LEU A 87 -16.34 17.62 5.65
CA LEU A 87 -15.52 16.70 6.42
C LEU A 87 -14.13 17.27 6.73
N ASN A 88 -13.80 18.46 6.22
CA ASN A 88 -12.47 19.08 6.36
C ASN A 88 -11.32 18.16 5.91
N VAL A 89 -11.59 17.37 4.87
CA VAL A 89 -10.64 16.40 4.31
C VAL A 89 -10.51 16.62 2.82
N THR A 90 -9.29 16.54 2.33
CA THR A 90 -9.00 16.38 0.91
C THR A 90 -8.49 14.97 0.66
N VAL A 91 -8.97 14.32 -0.39
CA VAL A 91 -8.52 13.01 -0.84
C VAL A 91 -7.87 13.17 -2.19
N CYS A 92 -6.71 12.56 -2.39
CA CYS A 92 -6.03 12.48 -3.67
C CYS A 92 -5.76 11.02 -4.05
N CYS A 93 -5.63 10.78 -5.35
CA CYS A 93 -5.32 9.49 -5.93
C CYS A 93 -4.34 9.64 -7.10
N CYS A 94 -3.45 8.65 -7.23
CA CYS A 94 -2.46 8.58 -8.30
C CYS A 94 -2.04 7.11 -8.57
N ASP A 95 -1.52 6.85 -9.77
CA ASP A 95 -1.34 5.48 -10.29
C ASP A 95 0.13 5.15 -10.60
N THR A 96 1.07 5.89 -10.01
CA THR A 96 2.51 5.72 -10.22
C THR A 96 3.23 5.41 -8.92
N ASP A 97 4.36 4.74 -8.97
CA ASP A 97 5.13 4.38 -7.78
C ASP A 97 5.38 5.57 -6.83
N LEU A 98 5.05 5.37 -5.56
CA LEU A 98 5.36 6.25 -4.42
C LEU A 98 4.86 7.70 -4.60
N CYS A 99 3.71 7.87 -5.25
CA CYS A 99 3.16 9.19 -5.59
C CYS A 99 2.30 9.83 -4.48
N ASN A 100 1.82 9.04 -3.51
CA ASN A 100 0.78 9.44 -2.55
C ASN A 100 1.34 9.99 -1.22
N LEU A 101 2.35 10.85 -1.29
CA LEU A 101 2.74 11.71 -0.18
C LEU A 101 3.43 12.99 -0.67
N PRO A 102 3.18 14.13 0.00
CA PRO A 102 3.97 15.34 -0.22
C PRO A 102 5.43 15.13 0.20
N ASP A 103 6.36 15.82 -0.47
CA ASP A 103 7.80 15.67 -0.25
C ASP A 103 8.24 15.88 1.21
N SER A 104 7.53 16.72 1.96
CA SER A 104 7.82 17.01 3.37
C SER A 104 7.53 15.84 4.31
N GLU A 105 6.71 14.89 3.89
CA GLU A 105 6.24 13.76 4.71
C GLU A 105 6.86 12.43 4.29
N LYS A 106 7.60 12.42 3.18
CA LYS A 106 8.30 11.23 2.69
C LYS A 106 9.33 10.76 3.74
N PRO A 107 9.37 9.47 4.07
CA PRO A 107 10.39 8.93 4.96
C PRO A 107 11.78 9.29 4.46
N THR A 108 12.58 9.95 5.28
CA THR A 108 14.00 10.13 4.95
C THR A 108 14.69 8.78 5.16
N LEU A 109 15.56 8.37 4.22
CA LEU A 109 16.36 7.14 4.26
C LEU A 109 17.31 7.01 5.48
N LYS A 110 17.16 7.81 6.53
CA LYS A 110 17.89 7.60 7.77
C LYS A 110 17.36 6.30 8.39
N PRO A 111 18.20 5.26 8.53
CA PRO A 111 17.82 4.11 9.32
C PRO A 111 17.51 4.65 10.71
N VAL A 112 16.32 4.33 11.23
CA VAL A 112 16.07 4.44 12.67
C VAL A 112 16.95 3.37 13.32
N VAL A 113 18.23 3.69 13.50
CA VAL A 113 19.09 2.97 14.43
C VAL A 113 18.57 3.34 15.81
N ASN A 114 17.63 2.55 16.33
CA ASN A 114 17.48 2.43 17.77
C ASN A 114 18.59 1.47 18.22
N PRO A 115 19.63 1.92 18.93
CA PRO A 115 20.65 1.04 19.47
C PRO A 115 20.14 0.42 20.77
N SER A 116 19.11 -0.43 20.69
CA SER A 116 18.65 -1.30 21.77
C SER A 116 17.72 -2.35 21.16
N GLU A 117 18.00 -3.64 21.42
CA GLU A 117 17.32 -4.84 20.90
C GLU A 117 17.70 -5.33 19.50
N ALA A 118 18.99 -5.68 19.36
CA ALA A 118 19.36 -6.82 18.52
C ALA A 118 19.08 -8.12 19.30
N ALA A 119 17.93 -8.74 19.09
CA ALA A 119 17.71 -10.15 19.41
C ALA A 119 17.81 -10.97 18.10
N PRO A 120 18.49 -12.13 18.08
CA PRO A 120 18.63 -12.92 16.86
C PRO A 120 17.32 -13.64 16.52
N VAL A 121 16.90 -13.53 15.26
CA VAL A 121 15.75 -14.27 14.71
C VAL A 121 16.12 -15.75 14.56
N GLU A 122 15.68 -16.60 15.49
CA GLU A 122 15.67 -18.05 15.29
C GLU A 122 14.57 -18.42 14.27
N ARG A 123 14.97 -19.17 13.23
CA ARG A 123 14.06 -19.73 12.22
C ARG A 123 13.09 -20.72 12.88
N LEU A 124 11.80 -20.43 12.80
CA LEU A 124 10.76 -21.37 13.20
C LEU A 124 10.77 -22.60 12.27
N ARG A 125 11.18 -23.74 12.82
CA ARG A 125 11.18 -25.05 12.17
C ARG A 125 9.79 -25.68 12.32
N SER A 126 9.07 -25.86 11.22
CA SER A 126 7.76 -26.51 11.19
C SER A 126 7.82 -27.96 11.70
N GLY A 127 7.00 -28.29 12.69
CA GLY A 127 6.75 -29.66 13.17
C GLY A 127 5.25 -29.93 13.28
N PRO A 128 4.77 -31.17 13.11
CA PRO A 128 3.35 -31.46 12.93
C PRO A 128 2.56 -31.44 14.26
N LEU A 129 1.41 -30.78 14.23
CA LEU A 129 0.41 -30.76 15.31
C LEU A 129 -0.19 -32.17 15.50
N LYS A 130 -0.03 -32.76 16.69
CA LYS A 130 -0.78 -33.95 17.11
C LYS A 130 -2.12 -33.55 17.72
N LEU A 131 -3.19 -34.03 17.09
CA LEU A 131 -4.57 -33.94 17.55
C LEU A 131 -4.82 -35.01 18.64
N SER A 132 -5.01 -34.61 19.89
CA SER A 132 -5.43 -35.54 20.96
C SER A 132 -6.96 -35.57 21.07
N LYS A 133 -7.54 -36.75 20.81
CA LYS A 133 -8.94 -37.08 21.12
C LYS A 133 -9.10 -37.23 22.64
N SER A 134 -10.10 -36.56 23.22
CA SER A 134 -10.65 -36.92 24.53
C SER A 134 -11.67 -38.04 24.38
N LEU A 135 -11.58 -39.03 25.28
CA LEU A 135 -12.66 -39.95 25.63
C LEU A 135 -13.12 -39.58 27.04
#